data_AF-A0A7W6B687-F1
#
_entry.id   AF-A0A7W6B687-F1
#
_cell.length_a   1.000
_cell.length_b   1.000
_cell.length_c   1.000
_cell.angle_alpha   90.00
_cell.angle_beta   90.00
_cell.angle_gamma   90.00
#
_symmetry.space_group_name_H-M   'P 1'
#
loop_
_entity.id
_entity.type
_entity.pdbx_description
1 polymer ?
#
loop_
_entity_poly.entity_id
_entity_poly.type
_entity_poly.pdbx_seq_one_letter_code
_entity_poly.pdbx_strand_id
1 'polypeptide(L)' 'MDGWITRLYAGEIAVEVLASYGLVKPEIQGGSWTAEGLLLLDEA' A
#
# COMPACT_ATOMS: atom_id res chain seq x y z
N MET A 1 18.19 -21.06 -1.10
CA MET A 1 18.37 -19.61 -1.35
C MET A 1 17.76 -18.95 -0.13
N ASP A 2 18.57 -18.78 0.90
CA ASP A 2 18.10 -18.51 2.26
C ASP A 2 18.77 -17.21 2.69
N GLY A 3 18.01 -16.19 3.11
CA GLY A 3 18.62 -15.08 3.85
C GLY A 3 18.02 -13.67 3.84
N TRP A 4 16.92 -13.35 3.15
CA TRP A 4 16.49 -11.93 3.06
C TRP A 4 14.98 -11.63 3.04
N ILE A 5 14.11 -12.42 3.70
CA ILE A 5 12.80 -11.83 4.10
C ILE A 5 13.04 -11.01 5.38
N THR A 6 13.82 -9.95 5.23
CA THR A 6 13.95 -8.87 6.20
C THR A 6 12.61 -8.16 6.28
N ARG A 7 11.76 -8.57 7.24
CA ARG A 7 10.60 -7.86 7.80
C ARG A 7 10.11 -6.64 6.99
N LEU A 8 9.59 -6.85 5.78
CA LEU A 8 8.67 -5.89 5.20
C LEU A 8 7.46 -5.90 6.14
N TYR A 9 7.26 -4.81 6.88
CA TYR A 9 6.13 -4.70 7.79
C TYR A 9 4.85 -4.82 6.96
N ALA A 10 3.82 -5.47 7.50
CA ALA A 10 2.57 -5.70 6.76
C ALA A 10 1.99 -4.42 6.11
N GLY A 11 2.23 -3.25 6.74
CA GLY A 11 1.89 -1.94 6.18
C GLY A 11 2.67 -1.57 4.90
N GLU A 12 3.96 -1.87 4.83
CA GLU A 12 4.78 -1.59 3.64
C GLU A 12 4.33 -2.45 2.45
N ILE A 13 4.04 -3.73 2.70
CA ILE A 13 3.47 -4.64 1.67
C ILE A 13 2.10 -4.15 1.22
N ALA A 14 1.24 -3.77 2.16
CA ALA A 14 -0.09 -3.25 1.83
C ALA A 14 -0.01 -2.00 0.95
N VAL A 15 0.89 -1.06 1.26
CA VAL A 15 1.10 0.14 0.45
C VAL A 15 1.60 -0.21 -0.95
N GLU A 16 2.56 -1.13 -1.08
CA GLU A 16 3.08 -1.55 -2.38
C GLU A 16 1.99 -2.17 -3.26
N VAL A 17 1.21 -3.09 -2.68
CA VAL A 17 0.11 -3.74 -3.39
C VAL A 17 -0.94 -2.71 -3.82
N LEU A 18 -1.43 -1.87 -2.90
CA LEU A 18 -2.46 -0.87 -3.22
C LEU A 18 -1.99 0.18 -4.22
N ALA A 19 -0.70 0.57 -4.17
CA ALA A 19 -0.10 1.47 -5.13
C ALA A 19 -0.03 0.86 -6.54
N SER A 20 0.21 -0.45 -6.66
CA SER A 20 0.20 -1.15 -7.96
C SER A 20 -1.16 -1.10 -8.67
N TYR A 21 -2.25 -0.93 -7.91
CA TYR A 21 -3.60 -0.71 -8.42
C TYR A 21 -3.98 0.77 -8.57
N GLY A 22 -3.08 1.71 -8.25
CA GLY A 22 -3.34 3.14 -8.31
C GLY A 22 -4.28 3.66 -7.21
N LEU A 23 -4.48 2.90 -6.13
CA LEU A 23 -5.41 3.24 -5.05
C LEU A 23 -4.75 4.07 -3.94
N VAL A 24 -3.43 3.94 -3.81
CA VAL A 24 -2.62 4.65 -2.82
C VAL A 24 -1.38 5.22 -3.51
N LYS A 25 -0.96 6.42 -3.10
CA LYS A 25 0.33 7.00 -3.43
C LYS A 25 1.33 6.69 -2.30
N PRO A 26 2.46 6.03 -2.60
CA PRO A 26 3.49 5.78 -1.58
C PRO A 26 4.09 7.08 -1.04
N GLU A 27 4.33 7.12 0.28
CA GLU A 27 4.98 8.23 0.98
C GLU A 27 6.04 7.71 1.96
N ILE A 28 6.86 8.62 2.51
CA ILE A 28 7.97 8.29 3.42
C ILE A 28 7.50 7.50 4.65
N GLN A 29 6.23 7.65 5.07
CA GLN A 29 5.64 6.94 6.22
C GLN A 29 4.34 6.21 5.84
N GLY A 30 4.36 5.40 4.78
CA GLY A 30 3.23 4.59 4.36
C GLY A 30 2.68 5.06 3.01
N GLY A 31 1.40 5.43 2.95
CA GLY A 31 0.81 5.96 1.72
C GLY A 31 -0.47 6.73 1.96
N SER A 32 -0.79 7.63 1.03
CA SER A 32 -2.02 8.42 1.02
C SER A 32 -3.00 7.87 -0.02
N TRP A 33 -4.29 7.81 0.32
CA TRP A 33 -5.31 7.37 -0.62
C TRP A 33 -5.40 8.31 -1.83
N THR A 34 -5.59 7.73 -3.01
CA THR A 34 -5.99 8.49 -4.21
C THR A 34 -7.49 8.79 -4.15
N ALA A 35 -7.99 9.63 -5.06
CA ALA A 35 -9.43 9.89 -5.16
C ALA A 35 -10.20 8.60 -5.46
N GLU A 36 -9.66 7.76 -6.33
CA GLU A 36 -10.20 6.45 -6.70
C GLU A 36 -10.17 5.48 -5.51
N GLY A 37 -9.08 5.47 -4.74
CA GLY A 37 -8.99 4.67 -3.52
C GLY A 37 -10.02 5.05 -2.46
N LEU A 38 -10.29 6.34 -2.29
CA LEU A 38 -11.30 6.83 -1.36
C LEU A 38 -12.73 6.43 -1.80
N LEU A 39 -13.04 6.49 -3.09
CA LEU A 39 -14.36 6.09 -3.59
C LEU A 39 -14.69 4.62 -3.26
N LEU A 40 -13.71 3.72 -3.32
CA LEU A 40 -13.89 2.31 -2.96
C LEU A 40 -14.11 2.08 -1.46
N LEU A 41 -13.65 2.99 -0.61
CA LEU A 41 -13.86 2.90 0.84
C LEU A 41 -15.25 3.40 1.24
N ASP A 42 -15.81 4.37 0.52
CA ASP A 42 -17.15 4.91 0.76
C ASP A 42 -18.27 3.96 0.29
N GLU A 43 -17.96 2.99 -0.59
CA GLU A 43 -18.92 1.96 -1.04
C GLU A 43 -19.05 0.76 -0.07
N ALA A 44 -18.39 0.78 1.09
CA ALA A 44 -18.34 -0.31 2.08
C ALA A 44 -19.42 -0.25 3.18
#